data_AF-W6TX85-F1
#
_entry.id   AF-W6TX85-F1
#
_cell.length_a   1.000
_cell.length_b   1.000
_cell.length_c   1.000
_cell.angle_alpha   90.00
_cell.angle_beta   90.00
_cell.angle_gamma   90.00
#
_symmetry.space_group_name_H-M   'P 1'
#
loop_
_entity.id
_entity.type
_entity.pdbx_description
1 polymer ?
#
loop_
_entity_poly.entity_id
_entity_poly.type
_entity_poly.pdbx_seq_one_letter_code
_entity_poly.pdbx_strand_id
1 'polypeptide(L)'
;MHLNYDIYRMNSQMAGSALTQEEIKLWIYKNIFISTIGIIKSFDSETQEGVVLLSLYKNIEIKTRCISNMHFDLQENDEVILLQSSINLFDINDDNYYDKNYFYILRPINMQNATIKVDDFSIHTKNLMEIKNNNISLKQVLEEVVTCLYNLRVYQGTVEPSFYTYVNNIQTKINMLLK
;
A
#
# COMPACT_ATOMS: atom_id res chain seq x y z
N MET A 1 7.19 9.47 -22.15
CA MET A 1 5.95 10.24 -21.93
C MET A 1 4.82 9.40 -22.49
N HIS A 2 3.84 9.04 -21.65
CA HIS A 2 2.81 8.07 -21.99
C HIS A 2 1.47 8.81 -22.06
N LEU A 3 1.15 9.38 -23.23
CA LEU A 3 0.03 10.31 -23.39
C LEU A 3 -1.29 9.82 -22.76
N ASN A 4 -1.65 8.55 -22.98
CA ASN A 4 -2.88 7.97 -22.45
C ASN A 4 -2.86 7.84 -20.92
N TYR A 5 -1.72 7.42 -20.35
CA TYR A 5 -1.51 7.38 -18.91
C TYR A 5 -1.53 8.79 -18.29
N ASP A 6 -0.90 9.77 -18.95
CA ASP A 6 -0.85 11.16 -18.49
C ASP A 6 -2.26 11.76 -18.46
N ILE A 7 -3.08 11.52 -19.49
CA ILE A 7 -4.50 11.91 -19.55
C ILE A 7 -5.30 11.27 -18.41
N TYR A 8 -5.12 9.96 -18.17
CA TYR A 8 -5.75 9.26 -17.04
C TYR A 8 -5.37 9.91 -15.70
N ARG A 9 -4.09 10.26 -15.51
CA ARG A 9 -3.58 10.90 -14.29
C ARG A 9 -4.14 12.30 -14.08
N MET A 10 -4.29 13.11 -15.12
CA MET A 10 -4.87 14.46 -15.03
C MET A 10 -6.29 14.46 -14.46
N ASN A 11 -7.12 13.47 -14.81
CA ASN A 11 -8.44 13.29 -14.19
C ASN A 11 -8.32 12.92 -12.71
N SER A 12 -7.43 11.99 -12.36
CA SER A 12 -7.23 11.55 -10.97
C SER A 12 -6.76 12.69 -10.04
N GLN A 13 -6.05 13.67 -10.59
CA GLN A 13 -5.51 14.81 -9.85
C GLN A 13 -6.41 16.05 -9.94
N MET A 14 -7.55 15.98 -10.64
CA MET A 14 -8.41 17.13 -10.96
C MET A 14 -7.63 18.31 -11.56
N ALA A 15 -6.61 18.03 -12.36
CA ALA A 15 -5.70 19.03 -12.93
C ALA A 15 -6.24 19.59 -14.26
N GLY A 16 -6.28 20.91 -14.41
CA GLY A 16 -6.73 21.58 -15.65
C GLY A 16 -8.08 22.28 -15.52
N SER A 17 -8.61 22.77 -16.65
CA SER A 17 -9.90 23.49 -16.66
C SER A 17 -11.08 22.52 -16.51
N ALA A 18 -12.24 23.02 -16.07
CA ALA A 18 -13.47 22.22 -15.95
C ALA A 18 -13.91 21.57 -17.28
N LEU A 19 -13.73 22.27 -18.40
CA LEU A 19 -14.02 21.76 -19.75
C LEU A 19 -13.08 20.60 -20.12
N THR A 20 -11.78 20.78 -19.88
CA THR A 20 -10.77 19.73 -20.11
C THR A 20 -11.05 18.49 -19.25
N GLN A 21 -11.48 18.69 -18.00
CA GLN A 21 -11.85 17.59 -17.10
C GLN A 21 -13.05 16.78 -17.63
N GLU A 22 -14.04 17.44 -18.21
CA GLU A 22 -15.21 16.76 -18.77
C GLU A 22 -14.87 15.97 -20.05
N GLU A 23 -14.02 16.53 -20.92
CA GLU A 23 -13.50 15.83 -22.09
C GLU A 23 -12.68 14.59 -21.71
N ILE A 24 -11.83 14.71 -20.69
CA ILE A 24 -11.04 13.59 -20.18
C ILE A 24 -11.95 12.52 -19.56
N LYS A 25 -12.97 12.90 -18.78
CA LYS A 25 -13.94 11.93 -18.24
C LYS A 25 -14.66 11.18 -19.34
N LEU A 26 -15.17 11.87 -20.36
CA LEU A 26 -15.84 11.23 -21.50
C LEU A 26 -14.90 10.28 -22.24
N TRP A 27 -13.63 10.66 -22.41
CA TRP A 27 -12.61 9.80 -22.99
C TRP A 27 -12.33 8.57 -22.12
N ILE A 28 -12.22 8.71 -20.80
CA ILE A 28 -12.06 7.60 -19.86
C ILE A 28 -13.27 6.67 -19.96
N TYR A 29 -14.50 7.17 -19.84
CA TYR A 29 -15.70 6.34 -19.91
C TYR A 29 -15.85 5.58 -21.24
N LYS A 30 -15.40 6.17 -22.34
CA LYS A 30 -15.46 5.54 -23.67
C LYS A 30 -14.44 4.41 -23.83
N ASN A 31 -13.28 4.52 -23.19
CA ASN A 31 -12.14 3.63 -23.44
C ASN A 31 -11.78 2.73 -22.25
N ILE A 32 -12.33 2.98 -21.07
CA ILE A 32 -11.98 2.33 -19.82
C ILE A 32 -13.26 1.85 -19.14
N PHE A 33 -13.37 0.53 -18.98
CA PHE A 33 -14.45 -0.13 -18.26
C PHE A 33 -13.89 -0.75 -16.97
N ILE A 34 -14.64 -0.65 -15.87
CA ILE A 34 -14.31 -1.42 -14.67
C ILE A 34 -15.08 -2.73 -14.75
N SER A 35 -14.39 -3.84 -14.44
CA SER A 35 -14.85 -4.82 -13.46
C SER A 35 -14.53 -6.25 -13.90
N THR A 36 -13.29 -6.66 -13.65
CA THR A 36 -13.08 -8.07 -13.33
C THR A 36 -12.10 -8.20 -12.18
N ILE A 37 -12.18 -9.34 -11.51
CA ILE A 37 -11.26 -9.70 -10.44
C ILE A 37 -10.13 -10.50 -11.09
N GLY A 38 -8.91 -10.15 -10.74
CA GLY A 38 -7.72 -10.93 -11.03
C GLY A 38 -7.17 -11.55 -9.77
N ILE A 39 -6.47 -12.67 -9.91
CA ILE A 39 -5.67 -13.30 -8.87
C ILE A 39 -4.20 -13.12 -9.26
N ILE A 40 -3.38 -12.57 -8.37
CA ILE A 40 -1.94 -12.42 -8.62
C ILE A 40 -1.30 -13.80 -8.76
N LYS A 41 -0.59 -14.01 -9.87
CA LYS A 41 0.30 -15.17 -10.08
C LYS A 41 1.75 -14.81 -9.73
N SER A 42 2.19 -13.64 -10.16
CA SER A 42 3.51 -13.10 -9.82
C SER A 42 3.46 -11.58 -9.90
N PHE A 43 4.13 -10.89 -8.97
CA PHE A 43 4.17 -9.44 -8.95
C PHE A 43 5.56 -8.96 -8.51
N ASP A 44 6.10 -8.00 -9.24
CA ASP A 44 7.34 -7.31 -8.89
C ASP A 44 6.96 -5.97 -8.25
N SER A 45 7.20 -5.88 -6.94
CA SER A 45 6.91 -4.67 -6.18
C SER A 45 7.73 -3.50 -6.72
N GLU A 46 9.00 -3.63 -7.11
CA GLU A 46 9.80 -2.48 -7.56
C GLU A 46 9.26 -1.84 -8.84
N THR A 47 8.95 -2.66 -9.85
CA THR A 47 8.45 -2.19 -11.15
C THR A 47 6.93 -1.99 -11.18
N GLN A 48 6.22 -2.53 -10.18
CA GLN A 48 4.77 -2.62 -10.13
C GLN A 48 4.14 -3.38 -11.32
N GLU A 49 4.92 -4.26 -11.95
CA GLU A 49 4.46 -5.16 -13.02
C GLU A 49 4.17 -6.55 -12.48
N GLY A 50 3.25 -7.27 -13.14
CA GLY A 50 2.92 -8.62 -12.73
C GLY A 50 2.15 -9.41 -13.76
N VAL A 51 1.82 -10.63 -13.38
CA VAL A 51 0.95 -11.54 -14.11
C VAL A 51 -0.25 -11.84 -13.24
N VAL A 52 -1.43 -11.67 -13.80
CA VAL A 52 -2.71 -11.94 -13.13
C VAL A 52 -3.49 -13.01 -13.88
N LEU A 53 -4.16 -13.87 -13.12
CA LEU A 53 -5.14 -14.82 -13.62
C LEU A 53 -6.51 -14.18 -13.55
N LEU A 54 -7.25 -14.16 -14.65
CA LEU A 54 -8.62 -13.66 -14.63
C LEU A 54 -9.52 -14.63 -13.86
N SER A 55 -10.19 -14.18 -12.79
CA SER A 55 -11.01 -15.07 -11.94
C SER A 55 -12.15 -15.74 -12.70
N LEU A 56 -12.66 -15.09 -13.75
CA LEU A 56 -13.72 -15.62 -14.62
C LEU A 56 -13.20 -16.68 -15.62
N TYR A 57 -11.89 -16.71 -15.89
CA TYR A 57 -11.26 -17.57 -16.88
C TYR A 57 -9.99 -18.19 -16.29
N LYS A 58 -10.14 -19.37 -15.67
CA LYS A 58 -9.12 -20.01 -14.81
C LYS A 58 -7.72 -20.23 -15.43
N ASN A 59 -7.54 -20.04 -16.74
CA ASN A 59 -6.30 -20.33 -17.46
C ASN A 59 -5.76 -19.14 -18.27
N ILE A 60 -6.28 -17.91 -18.07
CA ILE A 60 -5.83 -16.74 -18.82
C ILE A 60 -4.88 -15.93 -17.95
N GLU A 61 -3.62 -15.91 -18.37
CA GLU A 61 -2.57 -15.11 -17.77
C GLU A 61 -2.44 -13.79 -18.52
N ILE A 62 -2.61 -12.69 -17.78
CA ILE A 62 -2.45 -11.34 -18.33
C ILE A 62 -1.22 -10.72 -17.70
N LYS A 63 -0.24 -10.36 -18.55
CA LYS A 63 0.85 -9.47 -18.13
C LYS A 63 0.28 -8.07 -17.98
N THR A 64 0.48 -7.46 -16.83
CA THR A 64 -0.18 -6.22 -16.44
C THR A 64 0.74 -5.36 -15.55
N ARG A 65 0.30 -4.13 -15.27
CA ARG A 65 0.98 -3.19 -14.38
C ARG A 65 -0.03 -2.51 -13.47
N CYS A 66 0.39 -2.19 -12.25
CA CYS A 66 -0.37 -1.34 -11.35
C CYS A 66 -0.38 0.12 -11.83
N ILE A 67 -1.56 0.71 -11.87
CA ILE A 67 -1.79 2.11 -12.25
C ILE A 67 -2.20 2.98 -11.05
N SER A 68 -2.21 2.39 -9.85
CA SER A 68 -2.47 3.09 -8.60
C SER A 68 -1.40 4.13 -8.30
N ASN A 69 -1.77 5.14 -7.51
CA ASN A 69 -0.83 6.11 -6.95
C ASN A 69 -0.11 5.58 -5.72
N MET A 70 -0.55 4.43 -5.21
CA MET A 70 0.08 3.73 -4.09
C MET A 70 0.89 2.57 -4.65
N HIS A 71 2.06 2.38 -4.06
CA HIS A 71 2.88 1.21 -4.30
C HIS A 71 2.31 0.05 -3.50
N PHE A 72 2.05 -1.07 -4.17
CA PHE A 72 1.57 -2.28 -3.50
C PHE A 72 2.68 -3.32 -3.39
N ASP A 73 2.62 -4.12 -2.35
CA ASP A 73 3.45 -5.31 -2.18
C ASP A 73 2.52 -6.53 -2.22
N LEU A 74 2.20 -6.96 -3.45
CA LEU A 74 1.21 -8.00 -3.71
C LEU A 74 1.89 -9.36 -3.77
N GLN A 75 1.27 -10.36 -3.16
CA GLN A 75 1.75 -11.74 -3.14
C GLN A 75 0.91 -12.64 -4.04
N GLU A 76 1.44 -13.83 -4.35
CA GLU A 76 0.68 -14.85 -5.07
C GLU A 76 -0.64 -15.15 -4.33
N ASN A 77 -1.73 -15.29 -5.10
CA ASN A 77 -3.11 -15.46 -4.63
C ASN A 77 -3.81 -14.22 -4.08
N ASP A 78 -3.17 -13.05 -4.05
CA ASP A 78 -3.87 -11.81 -3.73
C ASP A 78 -4.93 -11.49 -4.80
N GLU A 79 -6.12 -11.12 -4.36
CA GLU A 79 -7.19 -10.68 -5.25
C GLU A 79 -7.06 -9.19 -5.56
N VAL A 80 -7.17 -8.84 -6.83
CA VAL A 80 -7.07 -7.45 -7.32
C VAL A 80 -8.25 -7.08 -8.19
N ILE A 81 -8.62 -5.81 -8.14
CA ILE A 81 -9.55 -5.22 -9.10
C ILE A 81 -8.74 -4.82 -10.33
N LEU A 82 -9.14 -5.33 -11.49
CA LEU A 82 -8.55 -4.97 -12.78
C LEU A 82 -9.38 -3.89 -13.46
N LEU A 83 -8.67 -2.89 -13.98
CA LEU A 83 -9.18 -1.90 -14.91
C LEU A 83 -9.04 -2.45 -16.33
N GLN A 84 -10.16 -2.58 -17.04
CA GLN A 84 -10.18 -3.00 -18.43
C GLN A 84 -10.13 -1.76 -19.33
N SER A 85 -9.33 -1.79 -20.38
CA SER A 85 -9.27 -0.70 -21.35
C SER A 85 -9.20 -1.20 -22.79
N SER A 86 -9.91 -0.54 -23.69
CA SER A 86 -9.85 -0.80 -25.13
C SER A 86 -8.60 -0.22 -25.81
N ILE A 87 -7.78 0.52 -25.05
CA ILE A 87 -6.54 1.14 -25.50
C ILE A 87 -5.43 0.84 -24.50
N ASN A 88 -4.20 0.84 -24.97
CA ASN A 88 -3.07 0.70 -24.07
C ASN A 88 -2.75 2.06 -23.43
N LEU A 89 -2.59 2.11 -22.10
CA LEU A 89 -2.26 3.32 -21.37
C LEU A 89 -0.79 3.72 -21.50
N PHE A 90 0.11 2.77 -21.72
CA PHE A 90 1.56 2.97 -21.72
C PHE A 90 2.15 2.98 -23.13
N ASP A 91 1.73 2.08 -24.02
CA ASP A 91 2.26 2.01 -25.38
C ASP A 91 1.14 1.88 -26.41
N ILE A 92 0.90 2.95 -27.17
CA ILE A 92 -0.13 3.01 -28.20
C ILE A 92 0.08 2.03 -29.36
N ASN A 93 1.30 1.52 -29.54
CA ASN A 93 1.64 0.57 -30.59
C ASN A 93 1.63 -0.88 -30.11
N ASP A 94 1.38 -1.11 -28.82
CA ASP A 94 1.21 -2.45 -28.27
C ASP A 94 -0.03 -3.10 -28.90
N ASP A 95 0.05 -4.40 -29.14
CA ASP A 95 -1.03 -5.25 -29.63
C ASP A 95 -1.26 -6.47 -28.72
N ASN A 96 -0.59 -6.53 -27.57
CA ASN A 96 -0.71 -7.58 -26.57
C ASN A 96 -1.96 -7.40 -25.69
N TYR A 97 -3.13 -7.51 -26.31
CA TYR A 97 -4.43 -7.44 -25.66
C TYR A 97 -5.12 -8.81 -25.64
N TYR A 98 -6.01 -9.03 -24.66
CA TYR A 98 -6.92 -10.17 -24.65
C TYR A 98 -8.33 -9.69 -24.98
N ASP A 99 -8.96 -10.31 -25.98
CA ASP A 99 -10.30 -9.93 -26.47
C ASP A 99 -10.47 -8.42 -26.71
N LYS A 100 -9.46 -7.80 -27.36
CA LYS A 100 -9.38 -6.36 -27.64
C LYS A 100 -9.33 -5.46 -26.40
N ASN A 101 -8.91 -6.02 -25.26
CA ASN A 101 -8.79 -5.28 -24.01
C ASN A 101 -7.43 -5.50 -23.33
N TYR A 102 -6.91 -4.40 -22.82
CA TYR A 102 -5.81 -4.35 -21.86
C TYR A 102 -6.36 -4.40 -20.45
N PHE A 103 -5.59 -4.95 -19.52
CA PHE A 103 -5.95 -5.01 -18.11
C PHE A 103 -4.84 -4.39 -17.28
N TYR A 104 -5.22 -3.58 -16.30
CA TYR A 104 -4.31 -2.89 -15.38
C TYR A 104 -4.74 -3.12 -13.93
N ILE A 105 -3.80 -3.33 -13.02
CA ILE A 105 -4.12 -3.48 -11.59
C ILE A 105 -4.50 -2.11 -11.05
N LEU A 106 -5.75 -1.97 -10.60
CA LEU A 106 -6.23 -0.73 -9.98
C LEU A 106 -5.92 -0.72 -8.49
N ARG A 107 -6.27 -1.79 -7.78
CA ARG A 107 -6.01 -1.97 -6.34
C ARG A 107 -6.24 -3.42 -5.90
N PRO A 108 -5.62 -3.88 -4.81
CA PRO A 108 -6.04 -5.10 -4.12
C PRO A 108 -7.47 -4.97 -3.56
N ILE A 109 -8.20 -6.09 -3.53
CA ILE A 109 -9.52 -6.19 -2.89
C ILE A 109 -9.36 -6.09 -1.38
N ASN A 110 -8.38 -6.81 -0.84
CA ASN A 110 -8.08 -6.84 0.58
C ASN A 110 -6.83 -6.02 0.87
N MET A 111 -7.03 -4.81 1.40
CA MET A 111 -5.95 -3.88 1.71
C MET A 111 -5.35 -4.21 3.09
N GLN A 112 -4.64 -5.33 3.19
CA GLN A 112 -3.93 -5.68 4.44
C GLN A 112 -2.52 -5.05 4.48
N ASN A 113 -1.90 -4.84 3.30
CA ASN A 113 -0.50 -4.43 3.18
C ASN A 113 -0.35 -3.18 2.29
N ALA A 114 -0.80 -2.02 2.77
CA ALA A 114 -0.51 -0.73 2.12
C ALA A 114 0.71 -0.08 2.78
N THR A 115 1.80 0.08 2.03
CA THR A 115 3.03 0.69 2.53
C THR A 115 3.14 2.13 2.05
N ILE A 116 3.45 3.05 2.97
CA ILE A 116 3.85 4.41 2.63
C ILE A 116 5.38 4.45 2.66
N LYS A 117 6.00 4.49 1.48
CA LYS A 117 7.46 4.68 1.35
C LYS A 117 7.72 6.15 1.03
N VAL A 118 8.33 6.86 1.96
CA VAL A 118 8.74 8.26 1.82
C VAL A 118 10.12 8.43 2.44
N ASP A 119 10.96 9.26 1.85
CA ASP A 119 12.32 9.49 2.37
C ASP A 119 12.26 10.27 3.69
N ASP A 120 11.41 11.30 3.77
CA ASP A 120 11.15 12.08 4.97
C ASP A 120 9.65 12.11 5.28
N PHE A 121 9.29 11.89 6.56
CA PHE A 121 7.91 11.93 7.04
C PHE A 121 7.80 12.81 8.29
N SER A 122 6.97 13.86 8.23
CA SER A 122 6.68 14.72 9.38
C SER A 122 5.17 14.91 9.55
N ILE A 123 4.69 14.82 10.79
CA ILE A 123 3.30 15.10 11.14
C ILE A 123 3.26 16.33 12.05
N HIS A 124 2.64 17.40 11.59
CA HIS A 124 2.29 18.55 12.43
C HIS A 124 0.88 18.38 12.98
N THR A 125 0.77 18.16 14.29
CA THR A 125 -0.51 17.98 14.98
C THR A 125 -0.66 18.97 16.13
N LYS A 126 -1.90 19.40 16.39
CA LYS A 126 -2.26 20.14 17.61
C LYS A 126 -2.70 19.21 18.75
N ASN A 127 -3.05 17.97 18.42
CA ASN A 127 -3.56 16.96 19.34
C ASN A 127 -2.52 15.88 19.59
N LEU A 128 -2.67 15.14 20.69
CA LEU A 128 -1.84 13.97 20.98
C LEU A 128 -1.96 12.93 19.85
N MET A 129 -0.80 12.43 19.40
CA MET A 129 -0.72 11.27 18.52
C MET A 129 -0.57 10.00 19.36
N GLU A 130 -1.26 8.94 18.96
CA GLU A 130 -1.13 7.61 19.54
C GLU A 130 -0.65 6.63 18.47
N ILE A 131 0.40 5.88 18.79
CA ILE A 131 0.87 4.74 18.00
C ILE A 131 0.57 3.49 18.81
N LYS A 132 -0.25 2.58 18.28
CA LYS A 132 -0.66 1.34 18.96
C LYS A 132 -1.00 0.24 17.96
N ASN A 133 -0.94 -1.00 18.43
CA ASN A 133 -1.66 -2.10 17.83
C ASN A 133 -2.85 -2.50 18.71
N ASN A 134 -3.46 -3.66 18.45
CA ASN A 134 -4.61 -4.15 19.21
C ASN A 134 -4.28 -4.53 20.66
N ASN A 135 -3.00 -4.72 20.98
CA ASN A 135 -2.54 -5.25 22.26
C ASN A 135 -1.90 -4.17 23.15
N ILE A 136 -1.19 -3.21 22.56
CA ILE A 136 -0.37 -2.24 23.31
C ILE A 136 -0.14 -0.94 22.53
N SER A 137 0.10 0.16 23.25
CA SER A 137 0.54 1.44 22.68
C SER A 137 2.01 1.77 23.01
N LEU A 138 2.65 2.52 22.11
CA LEU A 138 4.00 3.06 22.32
C LEU A 138 4.05 3.93 23.58
N LYS A 139 2.98 4.67 23.88
CA LYS A 139 2.86 5.47 25.09
C LYS A 139 3.00 4.58 26.34
N GLN A 140 2.28 3.46 26.41
CA GLN A 140 2.37 2.53 27.55
C GLN A 140 3.78 1.96 27.73
N VAL A 141 4.46 1.63 26.63
CA VAL A 141 5.85 1.16 26.67
C VAL A 141 6.77 2.27 27.24
N LEU A 142 6.61 3.51 26.76
CA LEU A 142 7.42 4.64 27.23
C LEU A 142 7.18 4.96 28.72
N GLU A 143 5.92 4.92 29.18
CA GLU A 143 5.58 5.12 30.59
C GLU A 143 6.24 4.08 31.50
N GLU A 144 6.32 2.83 31.07
CA GLU A 144 7.01 1.78 31.81
C GLU A 144 8.53 1.92 31.78
N VAL A 145 9.11 2.34 30.66
CA VAL A 145 10.55 2.65 30.58
C VAL A 145 10.88 3.75 31.58
N VAL A 146 10.10 4.84 31.60
CA VAL A 146 10.29 5.95 32.55
C VAL A 146 10.14 5.47 33.99
N THR A 147 9.12 4.66 34.28
CA THR A 147 8.88 4.12 35.62
C THR A 147 9.99 3.17 36.07
N CYS A 148 10.49 2.33 35.16
CA CYS A 148 11.61 1.43 35.41
C CYS A 148 12.88 2.22 35.75
N LEU A 149 13.21 3.23 34.94
CA LEU A 149 14.37 4.10 35.17
C LEU A 149 14.24 4.90 36.47
N TYR A 150 13.05 5.40 36.79
CA TYR A 150 12.79 6.12 38.04
C TYR A 150 13.04 5.24 39.28
N ASN A 151 12.77 3.94 39.16
CA ASN A 151 12.96 2.96 40.23
C ASN A 151 14.33 2.28 40.22
N LEU A 152 15.24 2.68 39.32
CA LEU A 152 16.59 2.10 39.26
C LEU A 152 17.35 2.42 40.56
N ARG A 153 17.79 1.36 41.25
CA ARG A 153 18.65 1.45 42.42
C ARG A 153 19.96 0.70 42.19
N VAL A 154 21.06 1.34 42.59
CA VAL A 154 22.40 0.77 42.54
C VAL A 154 22.97 0.78 43.95
N TYR A 155 23.40 -0.38 44.43
CA TYR A 155 24.03 -0.54 45.74
C TYR A 155 25.37 -1.24 45.57
N GLN A 156 26.44 -0.62 46.09
CA GLN A 156 27.82 -1.13 45.99
C GLN A 156 28.23 -1.51 44.56
N GLY A 157 27.85 -0.69 43.58
CA GLY A 157 28.17 -0.92 42.17
C GLY A 157 27.32 -2.01 41.49
N THR A 158 26.34 -2.58 42.18
CA THR A 158 25.46 -3.62 41.64
C THR A 158 24.04 -3.08 41.51
N VAL A 159 23.39 -3.33 40.38
CA VAL A 159 21.97 -3.00 40.15
C VAL A 159 21.10 -3.93 40.98
N GLU A 160 20.05 -3.40 41.59
CA GLU A 160 19.08 -4.20 42.36
C GLU A 160 18.47 -5.32 41.49
N PRO A 161 18.43 -6.59 41.96
CA PRO A 161 17.95 -7.70 41.14
C PRO A 161 16.51 -7.55 40.62
N SER A 162 15.64 -6.87 41.36
CA SER A 162 14.26 -6.56 40.97
C SER A 162 14.17 -5.75 39.66
N PHE A 163 15.20 -4.96 39.35
CA PHE A 163 15.30 -4.17 38.13
C PHE A 163 15.22 -5.03 36.86
N TYR A 164 15.86 -6.21 36.86
CA TYR A 164 15.91 -7.08 35.69
C TYR A 164 14.53 -7.65 35.31
N THR A 165 13.62 -7.79 36.29
CA THR A 165 12.23 -8.20 36.03
C THR A 165 11.49 -7.11 35.23
N TYR A 166 11.68 -5.84 35.57
CA TYR A 166 11.08 -4.73 34.83
C TYR A 166 11.61 -4.63 33.40
N VAL A 167 12.91 -4.85 33.21
CA VAL A 167 13.53 -4.88 31.87
C VAL A 167 12.90 -5.97 31.00
N ASN A 168 12.72 -7.18 31.54
CA ASN A 168 12.05 -8.28 30.81
C ASN A 168 10.60 -7.96 30.43
N ASN A 169 9.86 -7.30 31.31
CA ASN A 169 8.48 -6.89 31.04
C ASN A 169 8.41 -5.86 29.90
N ILE A 170 9.29 -4.86 29.93
CA ILE A 170 9.41 -3.85 28.87
C ILE A 170 9.75 -4.53 27.54
N GLN A 171 10.71 -5.45 27.52
CA GLN A 171 11.10 -6.14 26.29
C GLN A 171 9.95 -6.99 25.72
N THR A 172 9.17 -7.66 26.57
CA THR A 172 7.97 -8.38 26.17
C THR A 172 6.96 -7.45 25.49
N LYS A 173 6.77 -6.26 26.05
CA LYS A 173 5.83 -5.26 25.54
C LYS A 173 6.30 -4.58 24.26
N ILE A 174 7.60 -4.33 24.12
CA ILE A 174 8.20 -3.90 22.85
C ILE A 174 7.92 -4.97 21.78
N ASN A 175 8.14 -6.25 22.10
CA ASN A 175 7.84 -7.35 21.17
C ASN A 175 6.35 -7.45 20.84
N MET A 176 5.46 -7.13 21.78
CA MET A 176 4.03 -7.04 21.52
C MET A 176 3.68 -5.88 20.61
N LEU A 177 4.41 -4.74 20.65
CA LEU A 177 4.15 -3.57 19.81
C LEU A 177 4.65 -3.77 18.37
N LEU A 178 5.75 -4.51 18.20
CA LEU A 178 6.41 -4.74 16.90
C LEU A 178 5.83 -5.93 16.12
N LYS A 179 4.94 -6.72 16.72
CA LYS A 179 4.24 -7.85 16.09
C LYS A 179 2.77 -7.51 15.87
#